data_AF-A0A2C6M9X7-F1
#
_entry.id   AF-A0A2C6M9X7-F1
#
_cell.length_a   1.000
_cell.length_b   1.000
_cell.length_c   1.000
_cell.angle_alpha   90.00
_cell.angle_beta   90.00
_cell.angle_gamma   90.00
#
_symmetry.space_group_name_H-M   'P 1'
#
loop_
_entity.id
_entity.type
_entity.pdbx_description
1 polymer ?
#
loop_
_entity_poly.entity_id
_entity_poly.type
_entity_poly.pdbx_seq_one_letter_code
_entity_poly.pdbx_strand_id
1 'polypeptide(L)' 'MTVNVDKFVQEHQDEIIALVNNSLNRAGDIVARKVQSGEVGATIQDVLPVMLYEVLLTNTVATLRLVADMLNEGAGDMN' A
#
# COMPACT_ATOMS: atom_id res chain seq x y z
N MET A 1 -26.81 -0.23 -4.51
CA MET A 1 -25.55 0.39 -4.97
C MET A 1 -24.64 -0.73 -5.41
N THR A 2 -24.29 -0.78 -6.70
CA THR A 2 -23.35 -1.78 -7.21
C THR A 2 -22.13 -1.01 -7.70
N VAL A 3 -21.04 -1.11 -6.96
CA VAL A 3 -19.78 -0.48 -7.32
C VAL A 3 -19.16 -1.28 -8.48
N ASN A 4 -18.83 -0.61 -9.58
CA ASN A 4 -18.13 -1.24 -10.69
C ASN A 4 -16.62 -1.17 -10.46
N VAL A 5 -16.10 -2.20 -9.78
CA VAL A 5 -14.69 -2.30 -9.38
C VAL A 5 -13.76 -2.29 -10.59
N ASP A 6 -14.12 -2.98 -11.68
CA ASP A 6 -13.28 -3.06 -12.88
C ASP A 6 -13.09 -1.69 -13.52
N LYS A 7 -14.16 -0.91 -13.60
CA LYS A 7 -14.12 0.47 -14.12
C LYS A 7 -13.27 1.38 -13.21
N PHE A 8 -13.48 1.30 -11.90
CA PHE A 8 -12.68 2.08 -10.94
C PHE A 8 -11.18 1.74 -11.04
N VAL A 9 -10.82 0.47 -11.12
CA VAL A 9 -9.42 0.05 -11.28
C VAL A 9 -8.83 0.56 -12.60
N GLN A 10 -9.59 0.56 -13.69
CA GLN A 10 -9.15 1.10 -14.97
C GLN A 10 -8.92 2.62 -14.91
N GLU A 11 -9.82 3.36 -14.25
CA GLU A 11 -9.76 4.83 -14.15
C GLU A 11 -8.64 5.30 -13.20
N HIS A 12 -8.30 4.50 -12.19
CA HIS A 12 -7.31 4.85 -11.16
C HIS A 12 -6.01 4.03 -11.23
N GLN A 13 -5.71 3.40 -12.37
CA GLN A 13 -4.57 2.49 -12.51
C GLN A 13 -3.23 3.15 -12.12
N ASP A 14 -3.00 4.39 -12.54
CA ASP A 14 -1.77 5.13 -12.24
C ASP A 14 -1.65 5.47 -10.74
N GLU A 15 -2.77 5.82 -10.09
CA GLU A 15 -2.82 6.07 -8.64
C GLU A 15 -2.53 4.81 -7.85
N ILE A 16 -3.09 3.67 -8.27
CA ILE A 16 -2.84 2.37 -7.68
C ILE A 16 -1.34 2.03 -7.79
N ILE A 17 -0.74 2.20 -8.97
CA ILE A 17 0.70 1.98 -9.17
C ILE A 17 1.54 2.90 -8.27
N ALA A 18 1.19 4.18 -8.20
CA ALA A 18 1.87 5.14 -7.33
C ALA A 18 1.76 4.76 -5.85
N LEU A 19 0.60 4.28 -5.40
CA LEU A 19 0.38 3.79 -4.05
C LEU A 19 1.23 2.55 -3.73
N VAL A 20 1.31 1.59 -4.65
CA VAL A 20 2.17 0.42 -4.51
C VAL A 20 3.64 0.82 -4.40
N ASN A 21 4.11 1.68 -5.30
CA ASN A 21 5.50 2.14 -5.29
C ASN A 21 5.86 2.89 -4.00
N ASN A 22 4.98 3.79 -3.54
CA ASN A 22 5.15 4.47 -2.26
C ASN A 22 5.18 3.49 -1.08
N SER A 23 4.37 2.44 -1.13
CA SER A 23 4.32 1.41 -0.09
C SER A 23 5.62 0.62 -0.02
N LEU A 24 6.15 0.21 -1.17
CA LEU A 24 7.43 -0.50 -1.27
C LEU A 24 8.61 0.36 -0.80
N ASN A 25 8.67 1.62 -1.23
CA ASN A 25 9.72 2.56 -0.82
C ASN A 25 9.70 2.78 0.69
N ARG A 26 8.52 3.00 1.27
CA ARG A 26 8.37 3.20 2.71
C ARG A 26 8.78 1.95 3.51
N ALA A 27 8.42 0.76 3.05
CA ALA A 27 8.85 -0.49 3.67
C ALA A 27 10.38 -0.63 3.62
N GLY A 28 10.99 -0.29 2.48
CA GLY A 28 12.44 -0.21 2.31
C GLY A 28 13.11 0.73 3.33
N ASP A 29 12.60 1.95 3.47
CA ASP A 29 13.15 2.97 4.38
C ASP A 29 13.03 2.56 5.85
N ILE A 30 11.94 1.88 6.24
CA ILE A 30 11.76 1.37 7.61
C ILE A 30 12.79 0.29 7.91
N VAL A 31 12.91 -0.69 7.02
CA VAL A 31 13.89 -1.78 7.17
C VAL A 31 15.31 -1.23 7.19
N ALA A 32 15.66 -0.31 6.27
CA ALA A 32 16.98 0.28 6.21
C ALA A 32 17.36 0.97 7.53
N ARG A 33 16.42 1.70 8.15
CA ARG A 33 16.64 2.32 9.46
C ARG A 33 16.82 1.30 10.58
N LYS A 34 16.04 0.21 10.58
CA LYS A 34 16.16 -0.89 11.56
C LYS A 34 17.49 -1.64 11.44
N VAL A 35 18.01 -1.78 10.22
CA VAL A 35 19.35 -2.34 9.99
C VAL A 35 20.43 -1.38 10.48
N GLN A 36 20.31 -0.08 10.17
CA GLN A 36 21.26 0.95 10.61
C GLN A 36 21.31 1.11 12.14
N SER A 37 20.19 0.91 12.84
CA SER A 37 20.13 0.94 14.31
C SER A 37 20.66 -0.34 14.97
N GLY A 38 20.90 -1.41 14.19
CA GLY A 38 21.27 -2.73 14.71
C GLY A 38 20.10 -3.54 15.29
N GLU A 39 18.85 -3.07 15.13
CA GLU A 39 17.64 -3.78 15.57
C GLU A 39 17.36 -5.02 14.70
N VAL A 40 17.74 -4.97 13.43
CA VAL A 40 17.60 -6.07 12.46
C VAL A 40 18.97 -6.36 11.84
N GLY A 41 19.31 -7.64 11.69
CA GLY A 41 20.55 -8.04 11.02
C GLY A 41 20.56 -7.66 9.54
N ALA A 42 21.75 -7.48 8.95
CA ALA A 42 21.89 -7.10 7.55
C ALA A 42 21.75 -8.27 6.56
N THR A 43 21.45 -9.48 7.06
CA THR A 43 21.25 -10.64 6.19
C THR A 43 19.86 -10.62 5.59
N ILE A 44 19.70 -11.26 4.42
CA ILE A 44 18.38 -11.37 3.81
C ILE A 44 17.39 -12.17 4.67
N GLN A 45 17.88 -13.11 5.49
CA GLN A 45 17.04 -13.90 6.39
C GLN A 45 16.44 -13.04 7.50
N ASP A 46 17.18 -12.04 7.97
CA ASP A 46 16.72 -11.09 8.99
C ASP A 46 15.81 -10.01 8.38
N VAL A 47 16.17 -9.52 7.20
CA VAL A 47 15.49 -8.42 6.52
C VAL A 47 14.16 -8.83 5.88
N LEU A 48 14.13 -9.98 5.20
CA LEU A 48 12.98 -10.37 4.37
C LEU A 48 11.66 -10.46 5.16
N PRO A 49 11.60 -11.06 6.37
CA PRO A 49 10.36 -11.12 7.14
C PRO A 49 9.83 -9.74 7.52
N VAL A 50 10.73 -8.82 7.91
CA VAL A 50 10.36 -7.44 8.28
C VAL A 50 9.88 -6.69 7.05
N MET A 51 10.58 -6.83 5.93
CA MET A 51 10.19 -6.20 4.67
C MET A 51 8.80 -6.68 4.20
N LEU A 52 8.54 -7.99 4.23
CA LEU A 52 7.23 -8.55 3.89
C LEU A 52 6.12 -8.05 4.82
N TYR A 53 6.40 -7.95 6.13
CA TYR A 53 5.46 -7.41 7.10
C TYR A 53 5.11 -5.95 6.79
N GLU A 54 6.11 -5.10 6.56
CA GLU A 54 5.92 -3.68 6.25
C GLU A 54 5.20 -3.46 4.92
N VAL A 55 5.50 -4.29 3.90
CA VAL A 55 4.78 -4.26 2.61
C VAL A 55 3.32 -4.65 2.81
N LEU A 56 3.03 -5.71 3.57
CA LEU A 56 1.66 -6.14 3.86
C LEU A 56 0.87 -5.04 4.58
N LEU A 57 1.45 -4.43 5.61
CA LEU A 57 0.84 -3.35 6.38
C LEU A 57 0.55 -2.13 5.50
N THR A 58 1.55 -1.69 4.73
CA THR A 58 1.42 -0.48 3.93
C THR A 58 0.45 -0.68 2.77
N ASN A 59 0.46 -1.86 2.13
CA ASN A 59 -0.51 -2.23 1.09
C ASN A 59 -1.94 -2.34 1.65
N THR A 60 -2.10 -2.86 2.87
CA THR A 60 -3.42 -2.93 3.52
C THR A 60 -4.00 -1.53 3.72
N VAL A 61 -3.21 -0.59 4.24
CA VAL A 61 -3.66 0.81 4.44
C VAL A 61 -3.97 1.49 3.11
N ALA A 62 -3.11 1.30 2.09
CA ALA A 62 -3.33 1.83 0.74
C ALA A 62 -4.63 1.31 0.13
N THR A 63 -4.88 0.00 0.22
CA THR A 63 -6.09 -0.64 -0.31
C THR A 63 -7.34 -0.14 0.42
N LEU A 64 -7.29 -0.01 1.75
CA LEU A 64 -8.42 0.53 2.53
C LEU A 64 -8.78 1.96 2.12
N ARG A 65 -7.78 2.80 1.80
CA ARG A 65 -8.02 4.15 1.27
C ARG A 65 -8.69 4.11 -0.10
N LEU A 66 -8.15 3.34 -1.05
CA LEU A 66 -8.75 3.18 -2.37
C LEU A 66 -10.20 2.69 -2.30
N VAL A 67 -10.48 1.72 -1.43
CA VAL A 67 -11.85 1.22 -1.22
C VAL A 67 -12.75 2.31 -0.62
N ALA A 68 -12.24 3.11 0.33
CA ALA A 68 -13.01 4.22 0.89
C ALA A 68 -13.31 5.29 -0.17
N ASP A 69 -12.33 5.64 -1.01
CA ASP A 69 -12.49 6.60 -2.10
C ASP A 69 -13.53 6.11 -3.12
N MET A 70 -13.42 4.84 -3.53
CA MET A 70 -14.40 4.17 -4.40
C MET A 70 -15.83 4.17 -3.83
N LEU A 71 -15.99 4.00 -2.51
CA LEU A 71 -17.29 4.07 -1.84
C LEU A 71 -17.83 5.50 -1.77
N ASN A 72 -16.96 6.48 -1.57
CA ASN A 72 -17.32 7.91 -1.50
C ASN A 72 -17.73 8.46 -2.87
N GLU A 73 -17.02 8.11 -3.94
CA GLU A 73 -17.38 8.49 -5.30
C GLU A 73 -18.74 7.91 -5.70
N GLY A 74 -18.97 6.63 -5.42
CA GLY A 74 -20.26 6.01 -5.65
C GLY A 74 -21.41 6.58 -4.78
N ALA A 75 -21.09 7.26 -3.68
CA ALA A 75 -22.07 7.97 -2.85
C ALA A 75 -22.28 9.44 -3.28
N GLY A 76 -21.29 10.04 -3.95
CA GLY A 76 -21.30 11.42 -4.43
C GLY A 76 -22.16 11.66 -5.68
N ASP A 77 -22.36 10.64 -6.51
CA ASP A 77 -23.23 10.68 -7.71
C ASP A 77 -24.75 10.75 -7.41
N MET A 78 -25.14 10.92 -6.14
CA MET A 78 -26.54 11.05 -5.69
C MET A 78 -26.98 12.51 -5.39
N ASN A 79 -26.28 13.53 -5.89
CA ASN A 79 -26.71 14.93 -5.84
C ASN A 79 -26.71 15.59 -7.21
#